data_AF-A0A6N8NGI5-F1
#
_entry.id   AF-A0A6N8NGI5-F1
#
_cell.length_a   1.000
_cell.length_b   1.000
_cell.length_c   1.000
_cell.angle_alpha   90.00
_cell.angle_beta   90.00
_cell.angle_gamma   90.00
#
_symmetry.space_group_name_H-M   'P 1'
#
loop_
_entity.id
_entity.type
_entity.pdbx_description
1 polymer ?
#
loop_
_entity_poly.entity_id
_entity_poly.type
_entity_poly.pdbx_seq_one_letter_code
_entity_poly.pdbx_strand_id
1 'polypeptide(L)'
;VRLLLRLKYPTPPIIPKPKPMMTGLAHLGHLVIYLLFIALPVIGLVMMYNRGNPWFAFGLTMPYASEANFERVDSLKSWHETLANLGYFVIGLHAAAALAHHYFWKDNTLLRMMPRKRS
;
A
#
# COMPACT_ATOMS: atom_id res chain seq x y z
N VAL A 1 5.25 -3.67 13.04
CA VAL A 1 4.93 -2.76 14.18
C VAL A 1 3.44 -2.43 14.29
N ARG A 2 2.77 -1.84 13.27
CA ARG A 2 1.35 -1.44 13.35
C ARG A 2 0.37 -2.62 13.56
N LEU A 3 0.66 -3.78 12.96
CA LEU A 3 -0.16 -5.00 13.09
C LEU A 3 -0.12 -5.57 14.52
N LEU A 4 1.07 -5.66 15.13
CA LEU A 4 1.27 -6.12 16.51
C LEU A 4 0.63 -5.18 17.53
N LEU A 5 0.69 -3.86 17.28
CA LEU A 5 0.03 -2.87 18.15
C LEU A 5 -1.50 -2.96 18.10
N ARG A 6 -2.08 -3.40 16.98
CA ARG A 6 -3.54 -3.57 16.82
C ARG A 6 -4.08 -4.79 17.57
N LEU A 7 -3.25 -5.82 17.75
CA LEU A 7 -3.57 -6.97 18.60
C LEU A 7 -3.62 -6.59 20.09
N LYS A 8 -2.76 -5.66 20.52
CA LYS A 8 -2.62 -5.28 21.93
C LYS A 8 -3.53 -4.12 22.36
N TYR A 9 -3.88 -3.22 21.45
CA TYR A 9 -4.69 -2.03 21.78
C TYR A 9 -5.93 -1.96 20.89
N PRO A 10 -7.15 -1.89 21.48
CA PRO A 10 -8.38 -1.71 20.72
C PRO A 10 -8.27 -0.42 19.91
N THR A 11 -8.67 -0.50 18.65
CA THR A 11 -8.65 0.67 17.78
C THR A 11 -9.78 1.62 18.23
N PRO A 12 -9.50 2.89 18.59
CA PRO A 12 -10.54 3.82 19.02
C PRO A 12 -11.63 3.94 17.96
N PRO A 13 -12.92 4.08 18.30
CA PRO A 13 -13.99 4.22 17.31
C PRO A 13 -13.86 5.54 16.52
N ILE A 14 -14.38 5.57 15.27
CA ILE A 14 -14.54 6.86 14.55
C ILE A 14 -15.73 7.57 15.21
N ILE A 15 -15.53 8.83 15.61
CA ILE A 15 -16.57 9.68 16.19
C ILE A 15 -16.63 10.98 15.37
N PRO A 16 -17.83 11.41 14.91
CA PRO A 16 -19.12 10.71 14.98
C PRO A 16 -19.16 9.42 14.14
N LYS A 17 -20.06 8.48 14.46
CA LYS A 17 -20.13 7.17 13.78
C LYS A 17 -20.44 7.35 12.29
N PRO A 18 -19.56 6.90 11.37
CA PRO A 18 -19.79 7.04 9.93
C PRO A 18 -20.89 6.08 9.44
N LYS A 19 -21.50 6.40 8.31
CA LYS A 19 -22.47 5.51 7.65
C LYS A 19 -21.82 4.14 7.32
N PRO A 20 -22.55 3.02 7.37
CA PRO A 20 -22.00 1.69 7.08
C PRO A 20 -21.28 1.62 5.72
N MET A 21 -21.85 2.27 4.70
CA MET A 21 -21.26 2.35 3.37
C MET A 21 -19.87 3.00 3.37
N MET A 22 -19.67 4.09 4.12
CA MET A 22 -18.36 4.75 4.22
C MET A 22 -17.33 3.87 4.92
N THR A 23 -17.77 3.08 5.91
CA THR A 23 -16.90 2.09 6.58
C THR A 23 -16.49 0.98 5.62
N GLY A 24 -17.43 0.48 4.80
CA GLY A 24 -17.15 -0.51 3.76
C GLY A 24 -16.15 0.00 2.72
N LEU A 25 -16.34 1.22 2.22
CA LEU A 25 -15.43 1.87 1.28
C LEU A 25 -14.04 2.10 1.89
N ALA A 26 -13.97 2.46 3.18
CA ALA A 26 -12.69 2.61 3.87
C ALA A 26 -11.94 1.28 3.94
N HIS A 27 -12.60 0.15 4.24
CA HIS A 27 -11.98 -1.17 4.23
C HIS A 27 -11.51 -1.58 2.83
N LEU A 28 -12.33 -1.34 1.80
CA LEU A 28 -11.97 -1.62 0.41
C LEU A 28 -10.74 -0.81 -0.02
N GLY A 29 -10.70 0.49 0.28
CA GLY A 29 -9.55 1.34 -0.02
C GLY A 29 -8.26 0.85 0.65
N HIS A 30 -8.33 0.46 1.93
CA HIS A 30 -7.18 -0.12 2.62
C HIS A 30 -6.75 -1.47 2.01
N LEU A 31 -7.70 -2.32 1.62
CA LEU A 31 -7.40 -3.59 0.97
C LEU A 31 -6.66 -3.36 -0.35
N VAL A 32 -7.13 -2.44 -1.20
CA VAL A 32 -6.46 -2.09 -2.46
C VAL A 32 -5.03 -1.61 -2.21
N ILE A 33 -4.84 -0.70 -1.24
CA ILE A 33 -3.50 -0.23 -0.87
C ILE A 33 -2.61 -1.40 -0.42
N TYR A 34 -3.10 -2.30 0.43
CA TYR A 34 -2.31 -3.45 0.86
C TYR A 34 -1.94 -4.38 -0.29
N LEU A 35 -2.86 -4.64 -1.21
CA LEU A 35 -2.56 -5.44 -2.40
C LEU A 35 -1.48 -4.77 -3.25
N LEU A 36 -1.53 -3.45 -3.47
CA LEU A 36 -0.50 -2.74 -4.23
C LEU A 36 0.87 -2.77 -3.54
N PHE A 37 0.90 -2.62 -2.21
CA PHE A 37 2.14 -2.69 -1.41
C PHE A 37 2.79 -4.08 -1.43
N ILE A 38 2.04 -5.15 -1.74
CA ILE A 38 2.57 -6.51 -1.88
C ILE A 38 2.91 -6.80 -3.35
N ALA A 39 1.99 -6.48 -4.26
CA ALA A 39 2.13 -6.78 -5.68
C ALA A 39 3.32 -6.06 -6.31
N LEU A 40 3.50 -4.75 -6.05
CA LEU A 40 4.58 -3.97 -6.65
C LEU A 40 5.97 -4.53 -6.29
N PRO A 41 6.32 -4.77 -5.00
CA PRO A 41 7.59 -5.41 -4.66
C PRO A 41 7.74 -6.82 -5.26
N VAL A 42 6.69 -7.65 -5.23
CA VAL A 42 6.76 -9.01 -5.81
C VAL A 42 7.09 -8.94 -7.29
N ILE A 43 6.41 -8.08 -8.06
CA ILE A 43 6.69 -7.88 -9.48
C ILE A 43 8.14 -7.39 -9.66
N GLY A 44 8.60 -6.43 -8.86
CA GLY A 44 9.98 -5.92 -8.92
C GLY A 44 11.03 -7.00 -8.64
N LEU A 45 10.81 -7.87 -7.64
CA LEU A 45 11.70 -9.00 -7.34
C LEU A 45 11.74 -9.99 -8.51
N VAL A 46 10.59 -10.33 -9.10
CA VAL A 46 10.52 -11.25 -10.24
C VAL A 46 11.21 -10.64 -11.47
N MET A 47 11.06 -9.33 -11.70
CA MET A 47 11.79 -8.63 -12.77
C MET A 47 13.31 -8.73 -12.57
N MET A 48 13.81 -8.45 -11.37
CA MET A 48 15.24 -8.52 -11.09
C MET A 48 15.78 -9.94 -11.22
N TYR A 49 15.03 -10.94 -10.78
CA TYR A 49 15.37 -12.34 -10.97
C TYR A 49 15.52 -12.73 -12.45
N ASN A 50 14.60 -12.30 -13.33
CA ASN A 50 14.62 -12.66 -14.75
C ASN A 50 15.63 -11.86 -15.59
N ARG A 51 16.37 -10.91 -14.99
CA ARG A 51 17.38 -10.09 -15.68
C ARG A 51 18.68 -10.84 -15.98
N GLY A 52 18.87 -12.03 -15.41
CA GLY A 52 20.00 -12.93 -15.71
C GLY A 52 21.37 -12.45 -15.24
N ASN A 53 21.43 -11.43 -14.39
CA ASN A 53 22.68 -10.85 -13.89
C ASN A 53 22.65 -10.72 -12.37
N PRO A 54 23.81 -10.79 -11.68
CA PRO A 54 23.89 -10.55 -10.25
C PRO A 54 23.30 -9.20 -9.86
N TRP A 55 22.50 -9.20 -8.79
CA TRP A 55 21.89 -8.00 -8.23
C TRP A 55 21.85 -8.09 -6.70
N PHE A 56 21.71 -6.93 -6.06
CA PHE A 56 21.75 -6.81 -4.62
C PHE A 56 20.43 -6.25 -4.08
N ALA A 57 19.94 -6.83 -2.99
CA ALA A 57 18.85 -6.27 -2.20
C ALA A 57 19.04 -6.63 -0.72
N PHE A 58 18.60 -5.74 0.18
CA PHE A 58 18.70 -5.96 1.63
C PHE A 58 20.12 -6.23 2.15
N GLY A 59 21.16 -5.76 1.42
CA GLY A 59 22.57 -6.01 1.75
C GLY A 59 23.08 -7.41 1.38
N LEU A 60 22.31 -8.19 0.62
CA LEU A 60 22.65 -9.55 0.20
C LEU A 60 22.67 -9.66 -1.33
N THR A 61 23.52 -10.56 -1.84
CA THR A 61 23.45 -10.99 -3.25
C THR A 61 22.20 -11.85 -3.43
N MET A 62 21.37 -11.47 -4.38
CA MET A 62 20.09 -12.14 -4.61
C MET A 62 20.20 -13.20 -5.72
N PRO A 63 19.36 -14.25 -5.67
CA PRO A 63 19.30 -15.22 -6.75
C PRO A 63 18.85 -14.56 -8.05
N TYR A 64 19.37 -15.05 -9.17
CA TYR A 64 19.03 -14.62 -10.51
C TYR A 64 18.93 -15.85 -11.43
N ALA A 65 18.14 -15.73 -12.49
CA ALA A 65 18.00 -16.80 -13.49
C ALA A 65 19.33 -17.03 -14.23
N SER A 66 19.61 -18.28 -14.63
CA SER A 66 20.80 -18.60 -15.41
C SER A 66 20.83 -17.91 -16.77
N GLU A 67 19.65 -17.70 -17.36
CA GLU A 67 19.46 -16.99 -18.62
C GLU A 67 18.48 -15.83 -18.44
N ALA A 68 18.74 -14.72 -19.13
CA ALA A 68 17.88 -13.55 -19.10
C ALA A 68 16.63 -13.77 -19.97
N ASN A 69 15.46 -13.38 -19.46
CA ASN A 69 14.22 -13.33 -20.23
C ASN A 69 13.72 -11.88 -20.29
N PHE A 70 14.22 -11.13 -21.26
CA PHE A 70 13.92 -9.70 -21.40
C PHE A 70 12.46 -9.43 -21.78
N GLU A 71 11.83 -10.30 -22.58
CA GLU A 71 10.41 -10.18 -22.91
C GLU A 71 9.52 -10.20 -21.66
N ARG A 72 9.79 -11.14 -20.73
CA ARG A 72 9.10 -11.19 -19.45
C ARG A 72 9.41 -9.99 -18.58
N VAL A 73 10.66 -9.53 -18.54
CA VAL A 73 11.06 -8.33 -17.79
C VAL A 73 10.30 -7.10 -18.29
N ASP A 74 10.21 -6.90 -19.60
CA ASP A 74 9.52 -5.75 -20.20
C ASP A 74 8.00 -5.81 -19.95
N SER A 75 7.40 -6.99 -20.06
CA SER A 75 5.99 -7.20 -19.71
C SER A 75 5.72 -6.87 -18.23
N LEU A 76 6.54 -7.40 -17.32
CA LEU A 76 6.41 -7.14 -15.88
C LEU A 76 6.67 -5.67 -15.55
N LYS A 77 7.61 -5.02 -16.24
CA LYS A 77 7.89 -3.59 -16.10
C LYS A 77 6.66 -2.76 -16.46
N SER A 78 6.02 -3.05 -17.58
CA SER A 78 4.79 -2.35 -18.00
C SER A 78 3.68 -2.49 -16.97
N TRP A 79 3.47 -3.70 -16.42
CA TRP A 79 2.52 -3.91 -15.33
C TRP A 79 2.92 -3.19 -14.05
N HIS A 80 4.20 -3.21 -13.68
CA HIS A 80 4.71 -2.53 -12.49
C HIS A 80 4.50 -1.02 -12.58
N GLU A 81 4.83 -0.40 -13.71
CA GLU A 81 4.63 1.03 -13.96
C GLU A 81 3.16 1.40 -13.95
N THR A 82 2.31 0.59 -14.58
CA THR A 82 0.85 0.81 -14.61
C THR A 82 0.25 0.75 -13.20
N LEU A 83 0.60 -0.28 -12.43
CA LEU A 83 0.13 -0.44 -11.05
C LEU A 83 0.71 0.63 -10.11
N ALA A 84 1.94 1.08 -10.34
CA ALA A 84 2.55 2.16 -9.56
C ALA A 84 1.82 3.50 -9.82
N ASN A 85 1.52 3.80 -11.08
CA ASN A 85 0.75 4.99 -11.45
C ASN A 85 -0.67 4.95 -10.88
N LEU A 86 -1.35 3.81 -10.98
CA LEU A 86 -2.64 3.60 -10.32
C LEU A 86 -2.52 3.79 -8.80
N GLY A 87 -1.44 3.30 -8.20
CA GLY A 87 -1.14 3.47 -6.78
C GLY A 87 -1.05 4.94 -6.36
N TYR A 88 -0.42 5.81 -7.16
CA TYR A 88 -0.40 7.24 -6.87
C TYR A 88 -1.81 7.85 -6.82
N PHE A 89 -2.67 7.48 -7.76
CA PHE A 89 -4.06 7.95 -7.76
C PHE A 89 -4.83 7.44 -6.53
N VAL A 90 -4.68 6.16 -6.18
CA VAL A 90 -5.33 5.56 -5.00
C VAL A 90 -4.85 6.22 -3.69
N ILE A 91 -3.55 6.47 -3.55
CA ILE A 91 -3.00 7.16 -2.37
C ILE A 91 -3.51 8.60 -2.30
N GLY A 92 -3.56 9.30 -3.43
CA GLY A 92 -4.12 10.65 -3.52
C GLY A 92 -5.59 10.69 -3.08
N LEU A 93 -6.41 9.77 -3.60
CA LEU A 93 -7.82 9.63 -3.20
C LEU A 93 -7.96 9.30 -1.71
N HIS A 94 -7.12 8.41 -1.19
CA HIS A 94 -7.11 8.05 0.23
C HIS A 94 -6.79 9.26 1.12
N ALA A 95 -5.77 10.04 0.76
CA ALA A 95 -5.40 11.26 1.49
C ALA A 95 -6.50 12.32 1.41
N ALA A 96 -7.09 12.54 0.22
CA ALA A 96 -8.21 13.46 0.04
C ALA A 96 -9.43 13.04 0.87
N ALA A 97 -9.75 11.75 0.91
CA ALA A 97 -10.81 11.24 1.77
C ALA A 97 -10.51 11.49 3.25
N ALA A 98 -9.30 11.22 3.72
CA ALA A 98 -8.92 11.48 5.12
C ALA A 98 -9.03 12.97 5.50
N LEU A 99 -8.66 13.88 4.59
CA LEU A 99 -8.86 15.32 4.77
C LEU A 99 -10.34 15.68 4.75
N ALA A 100 -11.13 15.09 3.86
CA ALA A 100 -12.56 15.38 3.77
C ALA A 100 -13.29 14.95 5.05
N HIS A 101 -12.93 13.79 5.59
CA HIS A 101 -13.38 13.29 6.89
C HIS A 101 -13.07 14.29 8.02
N HIS A 102 -11.89 14.92 7.99
CA HIS A 102 -11.47 15.89 8.99
C HIS A 102 -12.15 17.27 8.85
N TYR A 103 -12.26 17.81 7.63
CA TYR A 103 -12.76 19.18 7.42
C TYR A 103 -14.27 19.26 7.22
N PHE A 104 -14.87 18.32 6.47
CA PHE A 104 -16.31 18.33 6.18
C PHE A 104 -17.11 17.53 7.20
N TRP A 105 -16.71 16.28 7.48
CA TRP A 105 -17.42 15.43 8.45
C TRP A 105 -16.98 15.67 9.90
N LYS A 106 -15.88 16.42 10.10
CA LYS A 106 -15.35 16.79 11.41
C LYS A 106 -15.16 15.59 12.34
N ASP A 107 -14.77 14.46 11.77
CA ASP A 107 -14.52 13.24 12.53
C ASP A 107 -13.04 13.11 12.93
N ASN A 108 -12.77 12.16 13.83
CA ASN A 108 -11.42 11.87 14.31
C ASN A 108 -10.62 10.90 13.41
N THR A 109 -11.05 10.63 12.17
CA THR A 109 -10.41 9.66 11.26
C THR A 109 -8.96 10.03 10.99
N LEU A 110 -8.67 11.29 10.64
CA LEU A 110 -7.32 11.76 10.39
C LEU A 110 -6.44 11.70 11.65
N LEU A 111 -7.00 12.08 12.80
CA LEU A 111 -6.28 12.04 14.10
C LEU A 111 -5.85 10.61 14.44
N ARG A 112 -6.71 9.62 14.19
CA ARG A 112 -6.38 8.20 14.38
C ARG A 112 -5.23 7.71 13.49
N MET A 113 -4.90 8.41 12.39
CA MET A 113 -3.75 8.08 11.55
C MET A 113 -2.45 8.71 12.06
N MET A 114 -2.52 9.75 12.89
CA MET A 114 -1.36 10.48 13.40
C MET A 114 -0.71 9.78 14.62
N PRO A 115 0.61 9.58 14.65
CA PRO A 115 1.29 8.89 15.75
C PRO A 115 1.18 9.59 17.11
N ARG A 116 1.03 10.93 17.12
CA ARG A 116 1.13 11.79 18.32
C ARG A 116 -0.21 12.40 18.78
N LYS A 117 -1.29 12.22 18.02
CA LYS A 117 -2.64 12.70 18.35
C LYS A 117 -3.63 11.54 18.36
N ARG A 118 -3.46 10.61 19.30
CA ARG A 118 -4.43 9.53 19.52
C ARG A 118 -5.54 10.04 20.44
N SER A 119 -6.70 10.33 19.82
CA SER A 119 -7.95 10.89 20.38
C SER A 119 -7.78 12.08 21.31
#